data_AF-A0A352VN94-F1
#
_entry.id   AF-A0A352VN94-F1
#
_cell.length_a   1.000
_cell.length_b   1.000
_cell.length_c   1.000
_cell.angle_alpha   90.00
_cell.angle_beta   90.00
_cell.angle_gamma   90.00
#
_symmetry.space_group_name_H-M   'P 1'
#
loop_
_entity.id
_entity.type
_entity.pdbx_description
1 polymer ?
#
loop_
_entity_poly.entity_id
_entity_poly.type
_entity_poly.pdbx_seq_one_letter_code
_entity_poly.pdbx_strand_id
1 'polypeptide(L)'
;MFKHATCLLATGTLFLAACGETVTAPDPQLDDADVAFLTELSDADLASMLNDFLGTSTDGPSSAAAQSDPRVTTRSWEKSRDCPAGGTVAVAGSSTRTWDREAKTYDIASSGTKTRTNCARARGETTITLNGSSAWTHERHYAARAPVGNWITAWAGSFDWAKSTGKSGTCAISLTRTVDTAANTVALVGTFCGRDVDRSRTWKKSR
;
A
#
# COMPACT_ATOMS: atom_id res chain seq x y z
N MET A 1 -72.26 32.90 -47.25
CA MET A 1 -73.09 31.74 -47.64
C MET A 1 -72.20 30.73 -48.35
N PHE A 2 -72.19 29.47 -47.88
CA PHE A 2 -71.65 28.21 -48.45
C PHE A 2 -70.20 28.21 -49.03
N LYS A 3 -69.18 27.70 -48.31
CA LYS A 3 -68.66 26.30 -48.18
C LYS A 3 -68.19 25.64 -49.50
N HIS A 4 -66.95 25.12 -49.48
CA HIS A 4 -66.33 23.91 -50.10
C HIS A 4 -64.82 24.21 -50.29
N ALA A 5 -63.90 23.85 -49.37
CA ALA A 5 -63.31 22.53 -49.09
C ALA A 5 -62.55 21.91 -50.28
N THR A 6 -61.21 21.97 -50.25
CA THR A 6 -60.32 20.98 -50.89
C THR A 6 -59.07 20.83 -50.02
N CYS A 7 -58.75 19.58 -49.71
CA CYS A 7 -57.70 19.06 -48.84
C CYS A 7 -56.56 18.48 -49.71
N LEU A 8 -55.35 18.28 -49.13
CA LEU A 8 -54.08 17.65 -49.65
C LEU A 8 -52.91 18.67 -49.59
N LEU A 9 -51.73 18.49 -48.99
CA LEU A 9 -50.93 17.37 -48.45
C LEU A 9 -49.97 17.96 -47.37
N ALA A 10 -49.89 17.42 -46.16
CA ALA A 10 -48.87 16.48 -45.68
C ALA A 10 -47.40 16.96 -45.72
N THR A 11 -46.83 17.29 -44.55
CA THR A 11 -45.52 16.79 -44.09
C THR A 11 -45.39 17.05 -42.58
N GLY A 12 -45.44 15.97 -41.80
CA GLY A 12 -45.14 16.00 -40.38
C GLY A 12 -43.64 16.05 -40.14
N THR A 13 -43.24 16.77 -39.09
CA THR A 13 -41.89 16.67 -38.52
C THR A 13 -42.04 16.28 -37.07
N LEU A 14 -41.74 15.02 -36.77
CA LEU A 14 -41.63 14.46 -35.43
C LEU A 14 -40.31 13.69 -35.41
N PHE A 15 -39.32 14.17 -34.65
CA PHE A 15 -38.72 13.50 -33.49
C PHE A 15 -37.25 13.87 -33.19
N LEU A 16 -37.01 14.10 -31.89
CA LEU A 16 -35.86 13.73 -31.03
C LEU A 16 -34.42 14.16 -31.37
N ALA A 17 -33.82 14.93 -30.45
CA ALA A 17 -32.46 14.76 -29.94
C ALA A 17 -32.23 15.76 -28.78
N ALA A 18 -31.55 15.50 -27.67
CA ALA A 18 -30.95 14.31 -27.10
C ALA A 18 -30.59 14.68 -25.63
N CYS A 19 -30.42 13.66 -24.81
CA CYS A 19 -30.14 13.71 -23.39
C CYS A 19 -28.95 14.63 -23.02
N GLY A 20 -29.12 15.42 -21.96
CA GLY A 20 -28.01 16.03 -21.25
C GLY A 20 -27.22 14.95 -20.51
N GLU A 21 -26.28 14.31 -21.21
CA GLU A 21 -25.25 13.52 -20.56
C GLU A 21 -24.34 14.49 -19.82
N THR A 22 -24.51 14.55 -18.50
CA THR A 22 -23.49 15.09 -17.61
C THR A 22 -22.31 14.13 -17.71
N VAL A 23 -21.37 14.45 -18.58
CA VAL A 23 -20.05 13.82 -18.60
C VAL A 23 -19.37 14.22 -17.30
N THR A 24 -19.55 13.40 -16.26
CA THR A 24 -18.77 13.52 -15.03
C THR A 24 -17.32 13.37 -15.44
N ALA A 25 -16.55 14.47 -15.32
CA ALA A 25 -15.12 14.42 -15.57
C ALA A 25 -14.52 13.30 -14.71
N PRO A 26 -13.57 12.52 -15.24
CA PRO A 26 -12.91 11.50 -14.44
C PRO A 26 -12.34 12.15 -13.18
N ASP A 27 -12.49 11.47 -12.04
CA ASP A 27 -11.94 11.95 -10.78
C ASP A 27 -10.47 12.32 -10.99
N PRO A 28 -10.02 13.49 -10.49
CA PRO A 28 -8.64 13.90 -10.65
C PRO A 28 -7.74 12.79 -10.14
N GLN A 29 -6.81 12.31 -10.97
CA GLN A 29 -5.86 11.27 -10.61
C GLN A 29 -4.47 11.86 -10.34
N LEU A 30 -3.70 11.16 -9.51
CA LEU A 30 -2.27 11.40 -9.38
C LEU A 30 -1.57 11.09 -10.70
N ASP A 31 -0.54 11.87 -11.03
CA ASP A 31 0.26 11.60 -12.22
C ASP A 31 1.22 10.42 -11.97
N ASP A 32 1.74 9.81 -13.04
CA ASP A 32 2.59 8.61 -12.96
C ASP A 32 3.80 8.80 -12.04
N ALA A 33 4.34 10.01 -12.01
CA ALA A 33 5.52 10.30 -11.22
C ALA A 33 5.18 10.63 -9.75
N ASP A 34 3.97 11.10 -9.42
CA ASP A 34 3.46 11.07 -8.04
C ASP A 34 3.27 9.63 -7.56
N VAL A 35 2.63 8.80 -8.38
CA VAL A 35 2.35 7.40 -8.06
C VAL A 35 3.65 6.66 -7.79
N ALA A 36 4.67 6.85 -8.64
CA ALA A 36 5.99 6.26 -8.45
C ALA A 36 6.65 6.72 -7.13
N PHE A 37 6.62 8.03 -6.84
CA PHE A 37 7.17 8.61 -5.62
C PHE A 37 6.48 8.06 -4.36
N LEU A 38 5.14 8.04 -4.35
CA LEU A 38 4.37 7.57 -3.19
C LEU A 38 4.48 6.06 -2.98
N THR A 39 4.62 5.28 -4.06
CA THR A 39 4.85 3.82 -3.97
C THR A 39 6.18 3.53 -3.28
N GLU A 40 7.26 4.19 -3.70
CA GLU A 40 8.59 4.02 -3.09
C GLU A 40 8.59 4.44 -1.61
N LEU A 41 7.95 5.56 -1.30
CA LEU A 41 7.80 6.02 0.08
C LEU A 41 7.03 5.02 0.94
N SER A 42 5.97 4.41 0.39
CA SER A 42 5.15 3.46 1.13
C SER A 42 5.94 2.23 1.57
N ASP A 43 6.77 1.68 0.67
CA ASP A 43 7.67 0.55 0.96
C ASP A 43 8.76 0.94 1.97
N ALA A 44 9.47 2.06 1.72
CA ALA A 44 10.60 2.50 2.53
C ALA A 44 10.22 2.80 3.99
N ASP A 45 9.11 3.51 4.23
CA ASP A 45 8.65 3.85 5.58
C ASP A 45 8.37 2.60 6.42
N LEU A 46 7.61 1.65 5.87
CA LEU A 46 7.26 0.42 6.60
C LEU A 46 8.50 -0.44 6.83
N ALA A 47 9.34 -0.61 5.80
CA ALA A 47 10.56 -1.40 5.91
C ALA A 47 11.50 -0.83 6.99
N SER A 48 11.66 0.50 7.06
CA SER A 48 12.46 1.16 8.09
C SER A 48 11.88 0.93 9.49
N MET A 49 10.59 1.18 9.70
CA MET A 49 9.97 1.03 11.02
C MET A 49 9.95 -0.44 11.50
N LEU A 50 9.68 -1.38 10.59
CA LEU A 50 9.77 -2.81 10.86
C LEU A 50 11.20 -3.21 11.19
N ASN A 51 12.19 -2.71 10.47
CA ASN A 51 13.59 -3.01 10.77
C ASN A 51 13.99 -2.48 12.16
N ASP A 52 13.53 -1.29 12.55
CA ASP A 52 13.80 -0.79 13.90
C ASP A 52 13.11 -1.63 14.98
N PHE A 53 11.90 -2.15 14.73
CA PHE A 53 11.19 -3.00 15.70
C PHE A 53 11.78 -4.42 15.76
N LEU A 54 12.03 -5.04 14.61
CA LEU A 54 12.55 -6.40 14.51
C LEU A 54 14.06 -6.47 14.81
N GLY A 55 14.83 -5.46 14.40
CA GLY A 55 16.28 -5.38 14.57
C GLY A 55 16.73 -5.00 15.97
N THR A 56 15.91 -4.29 16.75
CA THR A 56 16.16 -4.07 18.19
C THR A 56 15.91 -5.31 19.03
N SER A 57 15.29 -6.34 18.46
CA SER A 57 14.91 -7.53 19.19
C SER A 57 15.92 -8.68 19.05
N THR A 58 17.21 -8.34 18.99
CA THR A 58 18.33 -9.28 19.15
C THR A 58 18.45 -9.85 20.57
N ASP A 59 17.56 -9.44 21.47
CA ASP A 59 17.32 -10.16 22.71
C ASP A 59 16.80 -11.56 22.36
N GLY A 60 17.74 -12.49 22.22
CA GLY A 60 17.45 -13.90 22.43
C GLY A 60 16.68 -14.05 23.74
N PRO A 61 15.81 -15.07 23.85
CA PRO A 61 14.97 -15.21 25.03
C PRO A 61 15.83 -15.07 26.29
N SER A 62 15.54 -14.02 27.09
CA SER A 62 16.08 -13.95 28.45
C SER A 62 15.70 -15.24 29.13
N SER A 63 16.59 -15.76 29.98
CA SER A 63 16.58 -17.07 30.63
C SER A 63 15.31 -17.39 31.42
N ALA A 64 14.18 -17.50 30.73
CA ALA A 64 12.92 -17.98 31.23
C ALA A 64 12.94 -19.51 31.19
N ALA A 65 12.27 -20.11 32.18
CA ALA A 65 12.16 -21.55 32.40
C ALA A 65 11.95 -22.35 31.09
N ALA A 66 12.39 -23.60 31.09
CA ALA A 66 12.31 -24.51 29.94
C ALA A 66 10.90 -24.54 29.33
N GLN A 67 10.64 -23.69 28.33
CA GLN A 67 9.46 -23.79 27.48
C GLN A 67 9.71 -24.92 26.49
N SER A 68 8.68 -25.72 26.25
CA SER A 68 8.66 -26.71 25.18
C SER A 68 8.84 -26.02 23.83
N ASP A 69 9.63 -26.63 22.96
CA ASP A 69 9.74 -26.19 21.58
C ASP A 69 8.48 -26.62 20.78
N PRO A 70 8.03 -25.84 19.78
CA PRO A 70 8.55 -24.54 19.40
C PRO A 70 8.14 -23.43 20.38
N ARG A 71 9.07 -22.50 20.64
CA ARG A 71 8.82 -21.32 21.47
C ARG A 71 8.12 -20.25 20.66
N VAL A 72 6.91 -19.89 21.08
CA VAL A 72 6.10 -18.85 20.44
C VAL A 72 6.06 -17.61 21.33
N THR A 73 6.40 -16.46 20.78
CA THR A 73 6.32 -15.16 21.47
C THR A 73 5.61 -14.14 20.59
N THR A 74 4.55 -13.55 21.12
CA THR A 74 3.80 -12.49 20.45
C THR A 74 4.03 -11.15 21.16
N ARG A 75 4.27 -10.08 20.40
CA ARG A 75 4.41 -8.72 20.91
C ARG A 75 3.70 -7.72 20.01
N SER A 76 2.95 -6.82 20.63
CA SER A 76 2.38 -5.65 19.96
C SER A 76 3.35 -4.47 20.01
N TRP A 77 3.26 -3.59 19.03
CA TRP A 77 4.08 -2.40 18.94
C TRP A 77 3.37 -1.29 18.16
N GLU A 78 3.80 -0.06 18.43
CA GLU A 78 3.38 1.12 17.69
C GLU A 78 4.56 2.07 17.57
N LYS A 79 4.75 2.65 16.39
CA LYS A 79 5.73 3.70 16.13
C LYS A 79 5.10 4.78 15.27
N SER A 80 5.40 6.03 15.60
CA SER A 80 5.01 7.20 14.82
C SER A 80 6.24 8.01 14.43
N ARG A 81 6.17 8.68 13.28
CA ARG A 81 7.17 9.64 12.79
C ARG A 81 6.48 10.84 12.17
N ASP A 82 7.13 11.99 12.28
CA ASP A 82 6.70 13.19 11.60
C ASP A 82 6.94 13.07 10.09
N CYS A 83 6.02 13.64 9.33
CA CYS A 83 6.08 13.72 7.90
C CYS A 83 6.88 14.99 7.51
N PRO A 84 7.85 14.94 6.57
CA PRO A 84 8.79 16.05 6.35
C PRO A 84 8.17 17.42 6.06
N ALA A 85 6.98 17.47 5.46
CA ALA A 85 6.27 18.72 5.18
C ALA A 85 5.07 18.98 6.13
N GLY A 86 4.97 18.23 7.23
CA GLY A 86 3.90 18.34 8.24
C GLY A 86 3.03 17.09 8.37
N GLY A 87 2.37 16.96 9.52
CA GLY A 87 1.56 15.78 9.88
C GLY A 87 2.38 14.57 10.30
N THR A 88 1.74 13.41 10.40
CA THR A 88 2.36 12.20 10.98
C THR A 88 2.01 10.93 10.20
N VAL A 89 2.90 9.94 10.30
CA VAL A 89 2.67 8.58 9.86
C VAL A 89 2.96 7.63 11.02
N ALA A 90 1.96 6.83 11.38
CA ALA A 90 2.02 5.83 12.44
C ALA A 90 1.90 4.43 11.85
N VAL A 91 2.65 3.49 12.40
CA VAL A 91 2.52 2.06 12.12
C VAL A 91 2.36 1.34 13.44
N ALA A 92 1.26 0.61 13.57
CA ALA A 92 0.97 -0.25 14.70
C ALA A 92 0.78 -1.68 14.21
N GLY A 93 1.09 -2.66 15.05
CA GLY A 93 0.89 -4.05 14.70
C GLY A 93 1.23 -5.03 15.81
N SER A 94 1.10 -6.31 15.49
CA SER A 94 1.52 -7.42 16.31
C SER A 94 2.51 -8.29 15.52
N SER A 95 3.47 -8.87 16.23
CA SER A 95 4.49 -9.76 15.67
C SER A 95 4.57 -11.02 16.51
N THR A 96 4.35 -12.16 15.87
CA THR A 96 4.54 -13.49 16.42
C THR A 96 5.84 -14.06 15.91
N ARG A 97 6.66 -14.55 16.84
CA ARG A 97 7.93 -15.21 16.58
C ARG A 97 7.85 -16.65 17.01
N THR A 98 8.25 -17.54 16.13
CA THR A 98 8.31 -18.98 16.39
C THR A 98 9.76 -19.40 16.26
N TRP A 99 10.34 -19.89 17.36
CA TRP A 99 11.68 -20.47 17.39
C TRP A 99 11.58 -21.96 17.63
N ASP A 100 12.09 -22.76 16.70
CA ASP A 100 12.24 -24.20 16.84
C ASP A 100 13.72 -24.55 16.93
N ARG A 101 14.15 -25.04 18.10
CA ARG A 101 15.54 -25.40 18.33
C ARG A 101 15.94 -26.69 17.62
N GLU A 102 15.03 -27.65 17.49
CA GLU A 102 15.29 -28.96 16.89
C GLU A 102 15.41 -28.82 15.37
N ALA A 103 14.41 -28.18 14.76
CA ALA A 103 14.40 -27.86 13.33
C ALA A 103 15.39 -26.73 12.97
N LYS A 104 15.89 -26.00 13.98
CA LYS A 104 16.75 -24.80 13.83
C LYS A 104 16.10 -23.74 12.95
N THR A 105 14.78 -23.56 13.08
CA THR A 105 14.02 -22.56 12.33
C THR A 105 13.63 -21.39 13.21
N TYR A 106 13.52 -20.24 12.55
CA TYR A 106 13.05 -19.00 13.17
C TYR A 106 12.11 -18.30 12.19
N ASP A 107 10.85 -18.18 12.58
CA ASP A 107 9.80 -17.59 11.75
C ASP A 107 9.23 -16.35 12.42
N ILE A 108 8.93 -15.34 11.60
CA ILE A 108 8.29 -14.10 12.02
C ILE A 108 7.05 -13.91 11.17
N ALA A 109 5.90 -13.81 11.80
CA ALA A 109 4.65 -13.38 11.18
C ALA A 109 4.17 -12.10 11.88
N SER A 110 3.90 -11.06 11.12
CA SER A 110 3.46 -9.77 11.66
C SER A 110 2.33 -9.18 10.82
N SER A 111 1.46 -8.42 11.46
CA SER A 111 0.39 -7.71 10.78
C SER A 111 0.03 -6.45 11.53
N GLY A 112 -0.62 -5.52 10.85
CA GLY A 112 -1.04 -4.28 11.48
C GLY A 112 -1.59 -3.25 10.50
N THR A 113 -1.50 -2.00 10.92
CA THR A 113 -2.05 -0.85 10.20
C THR A 113 -1.00 0.24 10.09
N LYS A 114 -0.94 0.89 8.92
CA LYS A 114 -0.22 2.13 8.67
C LYS A 114 -1.24 3.25 8.53
N THR A 115 -1.20 4.23 9.42
CA THR A 115 -2.10 5.38 9.47
C THR A 115 -1.34 6.65 9.10
N ARG A 116 -1.94 7.48 8.26
CA ARG A 116 -1.43 8.77 7.84
C ARG A 116 -2.41 9.84 8.30
N THR A 117 -1.91 10.83 9.03
CA THR A 117 -2.70 11.95 9.53
C THR A 117 -2.08 13.25 9.06
N ASN A 118 -2.71 13.84 8.04
CA ASN A 118 -2.23 15.02 7.32
C ASN A 118 -0.77 14.90 6.89
N CYS A 119 -0.34 13.69 6.54
CA CYS A 119 1.05 13.39 6.28
C CYS A 119 1.47 14.03 4.97
N ALA A 120 2.14 15.16 5.04
CA ALA A 120 2.56 15.95 3.90
C ALA A 120 3.95 15.56 3.41
N ARG A 121 4.11 15.58 2.09
CA ARG A 121 5.36 15.34 1.37
C ARG A 121 5.53 16.41 0.30
N ALA A 122 6.69 17.08 0.30
CA ALA A 122 7.05 17.99 -0.77
C ALA A 122 7.50 17.20 -2.01
N ARG A 123 7.04 17.65 -3.19
CA ARG A 123 7.42 17.15 -4.51
C ARG A 123 7.63 18.36 -5.42
N GLY A 124 8.87 18.83 -5.49
CA GLY A 124 9.17 20.13 -6.11
C GLY A 124 8.40 21.25 -5.39
N GLU A 125 7.66 22.05 -6.16
CA GLU A 125 6.83 23.15 -5.62
C GLU A 125 5.44 22.69 -5.14
N THR A 126 5.07 21.43 -5.36
CA THR A 126 3.78 20.89 -4.92
C THR A 126 3.95 20.13 -3.61
N THR A 127 3.00 20.28 -2.68
CA THR A 127 2.88 19.41 -1.51
C THR A 127 1.74 18.43 -1.72
N ILE A 128 1.98 17.16 -1.42
CA ILE A 128 0.96 16.11 -1.41
C ILE A 128 0.71 15.72 0.04
N THR A 129 -0.52 15.90 0.50
CA THR A 129 -0.97 15.55 1.85
C THR A 129 -1.77 14.26 1.80
N LEU A 130 -1.43 13.31 2.67
CA LEU A 130 -2.04 11.98 2.72
C LEU A 130 -2.82 11.78 4.02
N ASN A 131 -4.02 11.22 3.90
CA ASN A 131 -4.91 10.90 5.02
C ASN A 131 -5.50 9.50 4.84
N GLY A 132 -5.55 8.71 5.91
CA GLY A 132 -6.20 7.40 5.88
C GLY A 132 -5.29 6.27 6.35
N SER A 133 -5.74 5.03 6.17
CA SER A 133 -5.06 3.88 6.75
C SER A 133 -5.03 2.69 5.79
N SER A 134 -3.94 1.94 5.85
CA SER A 134 -3.76 0.71 5.06
C SER A 134 -3.32 -0.42 5.98
N ALA A 135 -3.91 -1.59 5.83
CA ALA A 135 -3.45 -2.81 6.48
C ALA A 135 -2.13 -3.28 5.85
N TRP A 136 -1.31 -3.97 6.64
CA TRP A 136 -0.12 -4.64 6.15
C TRP A 136 0.06 -6.00 6.83
N THR A 137 0.69 -6.93 6.11
CA THR A 137 1.17 -8.21 6.65
C THR A 137 2.64 -8.38 6.30
N HIS A 138 3.35 -9.20 7.07
CA HIS A 138 4.76 -9.44 6.90
C HIS A 138 5.18 -10.81 7.40
N GLU A 139 5.88 -11.57 6.56
CA GLU A 139 6.36 -12.91 6.88
C GLU A 139 7.85 -13.04 6.54
N ARG A 140 8.62 -13.63 7.45
CA ARG A 140 10.03 -14.01 7.24
C ARG A 140 10.29 -15.40 7.78
N HIS A 141 11.13 -16.13 7.06
CA HIS A 141 11.56 -17.48 7.41
C HIS A 141 13.08 -17.55 7.43
N TYR A 142 13.61 -18.21 8.45
CA TYR A 142 15.03 -18.48 8.59
C TYR A 142 15.23 -19.95 8.97
N ALA A 143 16.25 -20.58 8.38
CA ALA A 143 16.72 -21.89 8.76
C ALA A 143 18.22 -21.83 9.02
N ALA A 144 18.69 -22.45 10.10
CA ALA A 144 20.10 -22.44 10.51
C ALA A 144 20.70 -21.00 10.54
N ARG A 145 19.91 -20.02 11.00
CA ARG A 145 20.26 -18.58 11.08
C ARG A 145 20.46 -17.88 9.73
N ALA A 146 20.10 -18.51 8.61
CA ALA A 146 20.10 -17.90 7.29
C ALA A 146 18.66 -17.62 6.82
N PRO A 147 18.40 -16.50 6.13
CA PRO A 147 17.16 -16.28 5.39
C PRO A 147 16.89 -17.44 4.43
N VAL A 148 15.66 -17.94 4.41
CA VAL A 148 15.22 -18.98 3.47
C VAL A 148 13.84 -18.67 2.88
N GLY A 149 13.58 -19.24 1.71
CA GLY A 149 12.30 -19.12 1.02
C GLY A 149 12.00 -17.67 0.60
N ASN A 150 10.70 -17.38 0.54
CA ASN A 150 10.19 -16.07 0.20
C ASN A 150 9.82 -15.31 1.47
N TRP A 151 10.27 -14.06 1.58
CA TRP A 151 9.74 -13.14 2.58
C TRP A 151 8.73 -12.22 1.93
N ILE A 152 7.52 -12.19 2.48
CA ILE A 152 6.38 -11.53 1.87
C ILE A 152 5.96 -10.35 2.74
N THR A 153 5.69 -9.21 2.11
CA THR A 153 5.02 -8.07 2.74
C THR A 153 3.86 -7.67 1.85
N ALA A 154 2.64 -7.64 2.38
CA ALA A 154 1.48 -7.20 1.63
C ALA A 154 0.90 -5.92 2.23
N TRP A 155 0.31 -5.09 1.37
CA TRP A 155 -0.43 -3.88 1.74
C TRP A 155 -1.80 -3.90 1.08
N ALA A 156 -2.83 -3.56 1.85
CA ALA A 156 -4.19 -3.44 1.35
C ALA A 156 -4.92 -2.27 2.02
N GLY A 157 -5.65 -1.48 1.25
CA GLY A 157 -6.51 -0.42 1.76
C GLY A 157 -6.58 0.78 0.83
N SER A 158 -6.86 1.95 1.39
CA SER A 158 -6.89 3.20 0.63
C SER A 158 -6.50 4.39 1.50
N PHE A 159 -6.11 5.48 0.84
CA PHE A 159 -5.88 6.76 1.49
C PHE A 159 -6.35 7.89 0.58
N ASP A 160 -6.79 8.98 1.18
CA ASP A 160 -7.09 10.23 0.50
C ASP A 160 -5.81 11.03 0.32
N TRP A 161 -5.72 11.73 -0.80
CA TRP A 161 -4.64 12.64 -1.12
C TRP A 161 -5.17 14.00 -1.52
N ALA A 162 -4.42 15.04 -1.18
CA ALA A 162 -4.67 16.40 -1.63
C ALA A 162 -3.35 17.06 -2.04
N LYS A 163 -3.34 17.71 -3.20
CA LYS A 163 -2.22 18.54 -3.68
C LYS A 163 -2.44 19.98 -3.25
N SER A 164 -1.35 20.70 -2.97
CA SER A 164 -1.38 22.15 -2.75
C SER A 164 -1.93 22.96 -3.94
N THR A 165 -2.01 22.36 -5.12
CA THR A 165 -2.64 22.92 -6.33
C THR A 165 -4.17 22.82 -6.34
N GLY A 166 -4.78 22.26 -5.29
CA GLY A 166 -6.23 22.14 -5.14
C GLY A 166 -6.85 20.84 -5.69
N LYS A 167 -6.06 19.97 -6.32
CA LYS A 167 -6.53 18.63 -6.75
C LYS A 167 -6.53 17.67 -5.56
N SER A 168 -7.54 16.81 -5.47
CA SER A 168 -7.63 15.78 -4.44
C SER A 168 -8.33 14.53 -4.96
N GLY A 169 -8.14 13.40 -4.28
CA GLY A 169 -8.83 12.16 -4.62
C GLY A 169 -8.48 11.05 -3.63
N THR A 170 -8.88 9.83 -3.96
CA THR A 170 -8.57 8.63 -3.18
C THR A 170 -7.63 7.72 -3.98
N CYS A 171 -6.72 7.07 -3.29
CA CYS A 171 -5.79 6.09 -3.85
C CYS A 171 -5.98 4.75 -3.15
N ALA A 172 -6.37 3.73 -3.91
CA ALA A 172 -6.37 2.34 -3.45
C ALA A 172 -4.95 1.74 -3.52
N ILE A 173 -4.64 0.88 -2.56
CA ILE A 173 -3.39 0.11 -2.48
C ILE A 173 -3.73 -1.38 -2.43
N SER A 174 -3.12 -2.15 -3.30
CA SER A 174 -3.03 -3.60 -3.21
C SER A 174 -1.65 -4.00 -3.72
N LEU A 175 -0.65 -4.08 -2.84
CA LEU A 175 0.73 -4.37 -3.21
C LEU A 175 1.25 -5.59 -2.47
N THR A 176 2.08 -6.38 -3.13
CA THR A 176 2.83 -7.49 -2.55
C THR A 176 4.31 -7.34 -2.89
N ARG A 177 5.14 -7.27 -1.86
CA ARG A 177 6.59 -7.31 -1.96
C ARG A 177 7.09 -8.70 -1.60
N THR A 178 7.81 -9.33 -2.50
CA THR A 178 8.41 -10.66 -2.32
C THR A 178 9.92 -10.56 -2.39
N VAL A 179 10.61 -11.00 -1.34
CA VAL A 179 12.06 -11.21 -1.35
C VAL A 179 12.32 -12.69 -1.52
N ASP A 180 12.81 -13.10 -2.68
CA ASP A 180 13.31 -14.45 -2.90
C ASP A 180 14.77 -14.51 -2.42
N THR A 181 14.97 -15.19 -1.28
CA THR A 181 16.28 -15.28 -0.64
C THR A 181 17.24 -16.22 -1.39
N ALA A 182 16.71 -17.16 -2.19
CA ALA A 182 17.51 -18.08 -2.99
C ALA A 182 17.98 -17.40 -4.29
N ALA A 183 17.06 -16.75 -5.01
CA ALA A 183 17.35 -16.04 -6.23
C ALA A 183 18.02 -14.67 -6.00
N ASN A 184 18.03 -14.18 -4.76
CA ASN A 184 18.47 -12.83 -4.40
C ASN A 184 17.71 -11.75 -5.20
N THR A 185 16.39 -11.93 -5.33
CA THR A 185 15.51 -11.00 -6.04
C THR A 185 14.51 -10.38 -5.08
N VAL A 186 14.14 -9.14 -5.35
CA VAL A 186 12.98 -8.50 -4.71
C VAL A 186 12.06 -8.00 -5.80
N ALA A 187 10.80 -8.39 -5.70
CA ALA A 187 9.71 -7.97 -6.57
C ALA A 187 8.67 -7.19 -5.77
N LEU A 188 8.06 -6.20 -6.39
CA LEU A 188 6.89 -5.47 -5.91
C LEU A 188 5.84 -5.53 -7.01
N VAL A 189 4.72 -6.20 -6.73
CA VAL A 189 3.66 -6.48 -7.69
C VAL A 189 2.30 -6.08 -7.11
N GLY A 190 1.42 -5.52 -7.94
CA GLY A 190 0.02 -5.25 -7.60
C GLY A 190 -0.48 -3.94 -8.21
N THR A 191 -1.39 -3.26 -7.51
CA THR A 191 -1.96 -1.97 -7.94
C THR A 191 -1.74 -0.89 -6.90
N PHE A 192 -1.43 0.32 -7.37
CA PHE A 192 -1.28 1.51 -6.52
C PHE A 192 -1.90 2.73 -7.23
N CYS A 193 -2.89 3.35 -6.59
CA CYS A 193 -3.67 4.46 -7.14
C CYS A 193 -4.26 4.17 -8.53
N GLY A 194 -4.72 2.93 -8.77
CA GLY A 194 -5.28 2.51 -10.05
C GLY A 194 -4.26 2.21 -11.14
N ARG A 195 -2.96 2.19 -10.82
CA ARG A 195 -1.88 1.82 -11.75
C ARG A 195 -1.29 0.47 -11.38
N ASP A 196 -1.01 -0.34 -12.39
CA ASP A 196 -0.26 -1.58 -12.21
C ASP A 196 1.19 -1.27 -11.84
N VAL A 197 1.67 -1.98 -10.83
CA VAL A 197 3.05 -1.98 -10.38
C VAL A 197 3.58 -3.39 -10.60
N ASP A 198 4.60 -3.51 -11.44
CA ASP A 198 5.41 -4.72 -11.58
C ASP A 198 6.87 -4.28 -11.71
N ARG A 199 7.62 -4.43 -10.62
CA ARG A 199 9.03 -4.04 -10.56
C ARG A 199 9.79 -5.13 -9.85
N SER A 200 10.92 -5.54 -10.43
CA SER A 200 11.83 -6.47 -9.79
C SER A 200 13.28 -5.98 -9.91
N ARG A 201 14.09 -6.33 -8.91
CA ARG A 201 15.54 -6.13 -8.94
C ARG A 201 16.24 -7.32 -8.31
N THR A 202 17.43 -7.61 -8.82
CA THR A 202 18.33 -8.64 -8.28
C THR A 202 19.50 -7.96 -7.58
N TRP A 203 19.89 -8.44 -6.40
CA TRP A 203 21.14 -8.00 -5.77
C TRP A 203 22.21 -9.09 -5.87
N LYS A 204 23.48 -8.67 -5.97
CA LYS A 204 24.62 -9.57 -5.84
C LYS A 204 25.01 -9.62 -4.36
N LYS A 205 25.25 -10.81 -3.81
CA LYS A 205 25.97 -10.93 -2.54
C LYS A 205 27.33 -10.26 -2.70
N SER A 206 27.65 -9.27 -1.86
CA SER A 206 29.03 -8.85 -1.68
C SER A 206 29.82 -10.08 -1.21
N ARG A 207 30.91 -10.40 -1.92
CA ARG A 207 31.82 -11.49 -1.55
C ARG A 207 32.54 -11.17 -0.25
#